data_AF-A0A7Y2TYH5-F1
#
_entry.id   AF-A0A7Y2TYH5-F1
#
_cell.length_a   1.000
_cell.length_b   1.000
_cell.length_c   1.000
_cell.angle_alpha   90.00
_cell.angle_beta   90.00
_cell.angle_gamma   90.00
#
_symmetry.space_group_name_H-M   'P 1'
#
loop_
_entity.id
_entity.type
_entity.pdbx_description
1 polymer ?
#
loop_
_entity_poly.entity_id
_entity_poly.type
_entity_poly.pdbx_seq_one_letter_code
_entity_poly.pdbx_strand_id
1 'polypeptide(L)'
;MRPTTCISGAIALTALAGCAEPLADITSTARHVPSNVAYGDEGARMHLFIFDPNEPRTLADRKAIARRTIALEPGCAWVDAPDDVLIEATKTQGARFTDTLLVAPLRCSRV
;
A
#
# COMPACT_ATOMS: atom_id res chain seq x y z
N MET A 1 -24.33 -43.51 -51.34
CA MET A 1 -25.12 -43.81 -50.13
C MET A 1 -24.59 -42.94 -48.98
N ARG A 2 -25.41 -42.03 -48.44
CA ARG A 2 -25.25 -41.35 -47.13
C ARG A 2 -26.23 -42.04 -46.14
N PRO A 3 -26.23 -41.80 -44.81
CA PRO A 3 -25.30 -41.12 -43.88
C PRO A 3 -24.97 -42.00 -42.63
N THR A 4 -24.26 -41.52 -41.58
CA THR A 4 -24.72 -41.34 -40.16
C THR A 4 -23.45 -41.23 -39.26
N THR A 5 -23.08 -40.03 -38.73
CA THR A 5 -23.17 -39.61 -37.28
C THR A 5 -21.89 -39.99 -36.47
N CYS A 6 -21.30 -39.25 -35.52
CA CYS A 6 -21.64 -38.06 -34.74
C CYS A 6 -20.39 -37.27 -34.34
N ILE A 7 -20.62 -36.01 -34.03
CA ILE A 7 -19.73 -34.97 -33.49
C ILE A 7 -19.12 -35.40 -32.16
N SER A 8 -17.82 -35.15 -31.95
CA SER A 8 -17.23 -35.00 -30.62
C SER A 8 -16.22 -33.87 -30.68
N GLY A 9 -16.72 -32.66 -30.41
CA GLY A 9 -15.90 -31.49 -30.18
C GLY A 9 -15.25 -31.59 -28.81
N ALA A 10 -13.93 -31.43 -28.78
CA ALA A 10 -13.19 -31.14 -27.55
C ALA A 10 -12.56 -29.75 -27.72
N ILE A 11 -13.30 -28.73 -27.29
CA ILE A 11 -12.78 -27.40 -27.05
C ILE A 11 -11.97 -27.51 -25.76
N ALA A 12 -10.64 -27.63 -25.87
CA ALA A 12 -9.75 -27.53 -24.73
C ALA A 12 -9.61 -26.03 -24.37
N LEU A 13 -10.26 -25.64 -23.28
CA LEU A 13 -10.23 -24.30 -22.69
C LEU A 13 -8.79 -23.86 -22.40
N THR A 14 -8.44 -22.69 -22.93
CA THR A 14 -7.31 -21.85 -22.50
C THR A 14 -7.49 -21.40 -21.04
N ALA A 15 -6.68 -21.93 -20.13
CA ALA A 15 -6.56 -21.42 -18.77
C ALA A 15 -5.65 -20.17 -18.78
N LEU A 16 -6.26 -18.98 -18.90
CA LEU A 16 -5.59 -17.75 -18.50
C LEU A 16 -5.49 -17.75 -16.97
N ALA A 17 -4.31 -18.07 -16.45
CA ALA A 17 -3.93 -17.77 -15.08
C ALA A 17 -3.83 -16.24 -14.95
N GLY A 18 -4.96 -15.58 -14.77
CA GLY A 18 -5.01 -14.18 -14.36
C GLY A 18 -4.48 -14.09 -12.94
N CYS A 19 -3.28 -13.55 -12.77
CA CYS A 19 -2.86 -12.95 -11.51
C CYS A 19 -3.85 -11.83 -11.22
N ALA A 20 -4.90 -12.12 -10.45
CA ALA A 20 -5.73 -11.10 -9.87
C ALA A 20 -4.85 -10.35 -8.86
N GLU A 21 -4.28 -9.22 -9.28
CA GLU A 21 -3.66 -8.29 -8.36
C GLU A 21 -4.71 -7.91 -7.30
N PRO A 22 -4.36 -7.87 -6.01
CA PRO A 22 -5.29 -7.40 -4.99
C PRO A 22 -5.79 -6.01 -5.40
N LEU A 23 -7.11 -5.88 -5.60
CA LEU A 23 -7.74 -4.59 -5.81
C LEU A 23 -7.51 -3.78 -4.53
N ALA A 24 -6.52 -2.88 -4.57
CA ALA A 24 -6.29 -1.95 -3.48
C ALA A 24 -7.58 -1.15 -3.28
N ASP A 25 -8.16 -1.21 -2.08
CA ASP A 25 -9.33 -0.41 -1.75
C ASP A 25 -8.98 1.07 -1.91
N ILE A 26 -9.59 1.71 -2.91
CA ILE A 26 -9.35 3.11 -3.27
C ILE A 26 -10.10 4.08 -2.34
N THR A 27 -11.04 3.58 -1.54
CA THR A 27 -11.85 4.39 -0.61
C THR A 27 -11.20 4.52 0.77
N SER A 28 -10.31 3.58 1.12
CA SER A 28 -9.49 3.65 2.32
C SER A 28 -8.60 4.91 2.33
N THR A 29 -8.57 5.59 3.47
CA THR A 29 -7.76 6.79 3.73
C THR A 29 -6.95 6.62 5.02
N ALA A 30 -5.98 7.50 5.24
CA ALA A 30 -5.22 7.59 6.48
C ALA A 30 -5.27 9.01 7.03
N ARG A 31 -5.24 9.14 8.36
CA ARG A 31 -4.92 10.43 9.00
C ARG A 31 -3.40 10.58 9.02
N HIS A 32 -2.92 11.67 8.43
CA HIS A 32 -1.52 12.05 8.42
C HIS A 32 -1.19 12.98 9.60
N VAL A 33 -0.08 12.69 10.28
CA VAL A 33 0.48 13.49 11.39
C VAL A 33 1.97 13.76 11.12
N PRO A 34 2.40 15.03 11.04
CA PRO A 34 3.80 15.36 10.83
C PRO A 34 4.64 15.08 12.07
N SER A 35 5.91 14.70 11.88
CA SER A 35 6.89 14.59 12.97
C SER A 35 8.20 15.32 12.63
N ASN A 36 8.97 15.65 13.66
CA ASN A 36 10.28 16.32 13.52
C ASN A 36 11.46 15.35 13.48
N VAL A 37 11.21 14.03 13.54
CA VAL A 37 12.28 13.02 13.45
C VAL A 37 12.85 13.04 12.04
N ALA A 38 14.13 13.35 11.90
CA ALA A 38 14.80 13.39 10.60
C ALA A 38 14.95 11.99 9.99
N TYR A 39 14.93 11.91 8.67
CA TYR A 39 15.24 10.72 7.89
C TYR A 39 16.27 11.06 6.81
N GLY A 40 17.47 10.48 6.92
CA GLY A 40 18.59 10.82 6.06
C GLY A 40 18.99 12.30 6.15
N ASP A 41 19.77 12.77 5.17
CA ASP A 41 20.38 14.11 5.19
C ASP A 41 19.63 15.14 4.31
N GLU A 42 18.66 14.70 3.51
CA GLU A 42 17.99 15.53 2.50
C GLU A 42 16.69 16.21 2.99
N GLY A 43 16.64 16.56 4.28
CA GLY A 43 15.51 17.27 4.89
C GLY A 43 14.19 16.49 4.95
N ALA A 44 14.22 15.17 4.69
CA ALA A 44 13.07 14.31 4.90
C ALA A 44 12.86 14.05 6.40
N ARG A 45 11.61 13.82 6.77
CA ARG A 45 11.21 13.57 8.16
C ARG A 45 10.26 12.39 8.20
N MET A 46 10.33 11.61 9.28
CA MET A 46 9.40 10.53 9.55
C MET A 46 8.04 11.11 9.93
N HIS A 47 7.00 10.74 9.20
CA HIS A 47 5.63 11.15 9.44
C HIS A 47 4.79 9.92 9.79
N LEU A 48 3.76 10.12 10.60
CA LEU A 48 2.87 9.07 11.08
C LEU A 48 1.57 9.06 10.27
N PHE A 49 1.18 7.89 9.83
CA PHE A 49 -0.10 7.59 9.20
C PHE A 49 -0.92 6.69 10.11
N ILE A 50 -2.16 7.09 10.39
CA ILE A 50 -3.09 6.38 11.27
C ILE A 50 -4.24 5.88 10.40
N PHE A 51 -4.45 4.56 10.37
CA PHE A 51 -5.51 3.89 9.61
C PHE A 51 -6.70 3.54 10.53
N ASP A 52 -7.75 2.93 9.97
CA ASP A 52 -8.85 2.40 10.78
C ASP A 52 -8.32 1.34 11.77
N PRO A 53 -8.49 1.53 13.09
CA PRO A 53 -7.98 0.61 14.09
C PRO A 53 -8.68 -0.76 14.10
N ASN A 54 -9.87 -0.88 13.48
CA ASN A 54 -10.64 -2.13 13.44
C ASN A 54 -10.27 -3.02 12.25
N GLU A 55 -9.43 -2.52 11.34
CA GLU A 55 -9.10 -3.20 10.10
C GLU A 55 -7.58 -3.27 9.93
N PRO A 56 -6.96 -4.36 10.41
CA PRO A 56 -5.54 -4.62 10.23
C PRO A 56 -5.17 -4.70 8.75
N ARG A 57 -4.05 -4.08 8.37
CA ARG A 57 -3.61 -4.01 6.97
C ARG A 57 -2.16 -4.45 6.81
N THR A 58 -1.88 -5.08 5.66
CA THR A 58 -0.50 -5.43 5.29
C THR A 58 0.35 -4.16 5.14
N LEU A 59 1.68 -4.30 5.24
CA LEU A 59 2.58 -3.16 5.00
C LEU A 59 2.38 -2.56 3.60
N ALA A 60 2.18 -3.42 2.59
CA ALA A 60 1.96 -2.99 1.22
C ALA A 60 0.71 -2.12 1.08
N ASP A 61 -0.41 -2.53 1.68
CA ASP A 61 -1.66 -1.77 1.66
C ASP A 61 -1.51 -0.44 2.38
N ARG A 62 -0.88 -0.44 3.56
CA ARG A 62 -0.62 0.78 4.33
C ARG A 62 0.22 1.78 3.53
N LYS A 63 1.28 1.32 2.86
CA LYS A 63 2.09 2.16 1.96
C LYS A 63 1.28 2.68 0.78
N ALA A 64 0.46 1.85 0.16
CA ALA A 64 -0.36 2.25 -0.98
C ALA A 64 -1.39 3.33 -0.59
N ILE A 65 -2.09 3.15 0.53
CA ILE A 65 -3.05 4.14 1.06
C ILE A 65 -2.31 5.43 1.42
N ALA A 66 -1.23 5.36 2.19
CA ALA A 66 -0.46 6.54 2.60
C ALA A 66 0.08 7.35 1.42
N ARG A 67 0.62 6.68 0.40
CA ARG A 67 1.10 7.34 -0.84
C ARG A 67 -0.03 8.07 -1.56
N ARG A 68 -1.22 7.48 -1.65
CA ARG A 68 -2.40 8.16 -2.23
C ARG A 68 -2.85 9.35 -1.39
N THR A 69 -2.84 9.22 -0.06
CA THR A 69 -3.16 10.33 0.85
C THR A 69 -2.20 11.50 0.64
N ILE A 70 -0.90 11.25 0.58
CA ILE A 70 0.10 12.32 0.35
C ILE A 70 0.04 12.91 -1.05
N ALA A 71 -0.34 12.14 -2.06
CA ALA A 71 -0.53 12.68 -3.41
C ALA A 71 -1.61 13.79 -3.48
N LEU A 72 -2.49 13.88 -2.48
CA LEU A 72 -3.51 14.93 -2.34
C LEU A 72 -3.03 16.13 -1.50
N GLU A 73 -1.88 16.04 -0.83
CA GLU A 73 -1.35 17.09 0.02
C GLU A 73 -0.33 17.97 -0.73
N PRO A 74 -0.68 19.24 -1.04
CA PRO A 74 0.25 20.11 -1.73
C PRO A 74 1.45 20.41 -0.83
N GLY A 75 2.65 20.22 -1.38
CA GLY A 75 3.91 20.54 -0.69
C GLY A 75 4.54 19.39 0.10
N CYS A 76 3.96 18.20 0.10
CA CYS A 76 4.61 16.99 0.63
C CYS A 76 4.90 15.98 -0.48
N ALA A 77 6.08 15.38 -0.43
CA ALA A 77 6.52 14.33 -1.35
C ALA A 77 6.91 13.07 -0.59
N TRP A 78 6.51 11.91 -1.12
CA TRP A 78 6.92 10.61 -0.59
C TRP A 78 8.42 10.39 -0.80
N VAL A 79 9.11 9.90 0.22
CA VAL A 79 10.50 9.45 0.14
C VAL A 79 10.53 7.93 0.31
N ASP A 80 11.19 7.23 -0.60
CA ASP A 80 11.32 5.79 -0.48
C ASP A 80 12.30 5.42 0.63
N ALA A 81 11.91 4.43 1.42
CA ALA A 81 12.72 3.84 2.48
C ALA A 81 12.57 2.32 2.42
N PRO A 82 13.60 1.57 2.85
CA PRO A 82 13.51 0.12 3.02
C PRO A 82 12.36 -0.29 3.96
N ASP A 83 11.71 -1.41 3.68
CA ASP A 83 10.55 -1.87 4.44
C ASP A 83 10.88 -2.18 5.90
N ASP A 84 12.08 -2.70 6.18
CA ASP A 84 12.58 -2.93 7.53
C ASP A 84 12.69 -1.63 8.33
N VAL A 85 13.16 -0.55 7.71
CA VAL A 85 13.20 0.78 8.33
C VAL A 85 11.78 1.26 8.68
N LEU A 86 10.82 1.10 7.77
CA LEU A 86 9.43 1.48 8.02
C LEU A 86 8.81 0.64 9.15
N ILE A 87 9.08 -0.66 9.17
CA ILE A 87 8.61 -1.59 10.20
C ILE A 87 9.17 -1.20 11.57
N GLU A 88 10.48 -1.04 11.68
CA GLU A 88 11.12 -0.69 12.96
C GLU A 88 10.66 0.67 13.45
N ALA A 89 10.60 1.68 12.58
CA ALA A 89 10.07 2.99 12.92
C ALA A 89 8.61 2.90 13.40
N THR A 90 7.77 2.08 12.76
CA THR A 90 6.38 1.89 13.18
C THR A 90 6.29 1.18 14.53
N LYS A 91 7.14 0.18 14.80
CA LYS A 91 7.18 -0.53 16.10
C LYS A 91 7.50 0.39 17.27
N THR A 92 8.28 1.46 17.06
CA THR A 92 8.56 2.46 18.10
C THR A 92 7.31 3.17 18.64
N GLN A 93 6.23 3.20 17.86
CA GLN A 93 4.94 3.77 18.29
C GLN A 93 4.16 2.83 19.21
N GLY A 94 4.61 1.56 19.31
CA GLY A 94 4.00 0.50 20.10
C GLY A 94 3.71 -0.73 19.23
N ALA A 95 4.23 -1.89 19.66
CA ALA A 95 4.14 -3.13 18.90
C ALA A 95 2.70 -3.56 18.55
N ARG A 96 1.70 -3.18 19.35
CA ARG A 96 0.28 -3.49 19.10
C ARG A 96 -0.34 -2.73 17.93
N PHE A 97 0.34 -1.72 17.41
CA PHE A 97 -0.19 -0.80 16.41
C PHE A 97 0.45 -0.98 15.03
N THR A 98 1.28 -2.00 14.84
CA THR A 98 2.05 -2.19 13.60
C THR A 98 1.17 -2.40 12.38
N ASP A 99 -0.07 -2.85 12.56
CA ASP A 99 -0.98 -3.16 11.45
C ASP A 99 -2.03 -2.06 11.21
N THR A 100 -2.05 -1.03 12.07
CA THR A 100 -3.00 0.09 12.02
C THR A 100 -2.32 1.45 12.01
N LEU A 101 -0.98 1.48 12.04
CA LEU A 101 -0.13 2.64 11.86
C LEU A 101 0.91 2.39 10.76
N LEU A 102 1.47 3.46 10.21
CA LEU A 102 2.67 3.42 9.39
C LEU A 102 3.49 4.67 9.70
N VAL A 103 4.77 4.50 10.01
CA VAL A 103 5.74 5.60 10.01
C VAL A 103 6.51 5.55 8.70
N ALA A 104 6.48 6.64 7.93
CA ALA A 104 7.21 6.72 6.65
C ALA A 104 7.77 8.12 6.40
N PRO A 105 8.90 8.24 5.67
CA PRO A 105 9.54 9.52 5.47
C PRO A 105 8.88 10.31 4.34
N LEU A 106 8.65 11.59 4.61
CA LEU A 106 8.20 12.57 3.64
C LEU A 106 9.16 13.75 3.59
N ARG A 107 9.26 14.38 2.42
CA ARG A 107 9.87 15.70 2.27
C ARG A 107 8.74 16.71 2.07
N CYS A 108 8.50 17.53 3.08
CA CYS A 108 7.49 18.59 3.01
C CYS A 108 8.16 19.96 2.94
N SER A 109 7.80 20.77 1.94
CA SER A 109 8.10 22.20 1.95
C SER A 109 7.29 22.85 3.06
N ARG A 110 7.95 23.61 3.95
CA ARG A 110 7.22 24.50 4.85
C ARG A 110 6.38 25.45 3.99
N VAL A 111 5.06 25.39 4.16
CA VAL A 111 4.15 26.43 3.70
C VAL A 111 4.29 27.64 4.62
#